data_AF-A0A094EIB6-F1
#
_entry.id   AF-A0A094EIB6-F1
#
_cell.length_a   1.000
_cell.length_b   1.000
_cell.length_c   1.000
_cell.angle_alpha   90.00
_cell.angle_beta   90.00
_cell.angle_gamma   90.00
#
_symmetry.space_group_name_H-M   'P 1'
#
loop_
_entity.id
_entity.type
_entity.pdbx_description
1 polymer ?
#
loop_
_entity_poly.entity_id
_entity_poly.type
_entity_poly.pdbx_seq_one_letter_code
_entity_poly.pdbx_strand_id
1 'polypeptide(L)'
;PNRLVIADFGTAWHPKLSTDEPRNQKCLDVGTGAYRAPETLFGDRKYGTELDMWGAGCVMAECLREPHTPLFESRGAHEDGNQLGLILSIFKTLGTPDPTTWPSAAKLPTPPFEMYATFPAVRWETLIPPTSNPEFAGKWEELRQVVGWLLMFEPGYRMEPEAVMEMLELAGVKDGGA
;
A
#
# COMPACT_ATOMS: atom_id res chain seq x y z
N PRO A 1 -7.95 23.77 -16.61
CA PRO A 1 -7.59 23.16 -15.31
C PRO A 1 -7.45 21.64 -15.42
N ASN A 2 -6.30 21.11 -14.99
CA ASN A 2 -6.06 19.67 -14.95
C ASN A 2 -6.72 19.12 -13.67
N ARG A 3 -7.65 18.18 -13.82
CA ARG A 3 -8.38 17.56 -12.71
C ARG A 3 -8.02 16.08 -12.65
N LEU A 4 -7.49 15.64 -11.51
CA LEU A 4 -7.31 14.21 -11.24
C LEU A 4 -8.69 13.57 -10.98
N VAL A 5 -8.92 12.42 -11.58
CA VAL A 5 -10.14 11.62 -11.37
C VAL A 5 -9.72 10.17 -11.17
N ILE A 6 -10.33 9.51 -10.18
CA ILE A 6 -10.26 8.04 -10.07
C ILE A 6 -11.19 7.48 -11.14
N ALA A 7 -10.68 6.53 -11.91
CA ALA A 7 -11.41 5.85 -12.96
C ALA A 7 -11.34 4.34 -12.74
N ASP A 8 -12.25 3.63 -13.42
CA ASP A 8 -12.39 2.18 -13.38
C ASP A 8 -12.73 1.61 -11.98
N PHE A 9 -14.00 1.23 -11.81
CA PHE A 9 -14.51 0.59 -10.60
C PHE A 9 -14.83 -0.90 -10.85
N GLY A 10 -14.14 -1.54 -11.81
CA GLY A 10 -14.44 -2.90 -12.26
C GLY A 10 -14.32 -3.98 -11.18
N THR A 11 -13.54 -3.73 -10.13
CA THR A 11 -13.39 -4.61 -8.96
C THR A 11 -13.93 -3.99 -7.66
N ALA A 12 -14.72 -2.92 -7.76
CA ALA A 12 -15.26 -2.26 -6.58
C ALA A 12 -16.33 -3.13 -5.89
N TRP A 13 -16.28 -3.15 -4.56
CA TRP A 13 -17.25 -3.86 -3.73
C TRP A 13 -18.08 -2.88 -2.91
N HIS A 14 -19.39 -3.10 -2.82
CA HIS A 14 -20.26 -2.28 -1.98
C HIS A 14 -21.24 -3.17 -1.19
N PRO A 15 -21.43 -2.91 0.13
CA PRO A 15 -22.18 -3.80 1.02
C PRO A 15 -23.65 -4.01 0.64
N LYS A 16 -24.21 -3.13 -0.19
CA LYS A 16 -25.59 -3.23 -0.69
C LYS A 16 -25.72 -3.57 -2.17
N LEU A 17 -24.65 -3.38 -2.97
CA LEU A 17 -24.73 -3.56 -4.43
C LEU A 17 -24.06 -4.87 -4.88
N SER A 18 -23.04 -5.34 -4.16
CA SER A 18 -22.33 -6.58 -4.44
C SER A 18 -23.01 -7.76 -3.74
N THR A 19 -24.25 -8.08 -4.15
CA THR A 19 -25.07 -9.11 -3.48
C THR A 19 -24.51 -10.53 -3.62
N ASP A 20 -23.75 -10.79 -4.68
CA ASP A 20 -23.20 -12.11 -4.99
C ASP A 20 -21.82 -12.36 -4.34
N GLU A 21 -21.29 -11.37 -3.61
CA GLU A 21 -19.99 -11.45 -2.95
C GLU A 21 -20.12 -11.02 -1.47
N PRO A 22 -20.17 -11.97 -0.52
CA PRO A 22 -20.31 -11.64 0.90
C PRO A 22 -19.13 -10.82 1.45
N ARG A 23 -19.39 -9.93 2.42
CA ARG A 23 -18.37 -9.06 3.06
C ARG A 23 -17.14 -9.83 3.59
N ASN A 24 -17.34 -11.05 4.04
CA ASN A 24 -16.30 -11.90 4.63
C ASN A 24 -15.76 -12.97 3.66
N GLN A 25 -16.16 -12.94 2.40
CA GLN A 25 -15.78 -13.90 1.37
C GLN A 25 -15.45 -13.21 0.04
N LYS A 26 -14.82 -12.04 0.10
CA LYS A 26 -14.44 -11.30 -1.11
C LYS A 26 -13.38 -12.05 -1.93
N CYS A 27 -13.30 -11.74 -3.21
CA CYS A 27 -12.27 -12.18 -4.14
C CYS A 27 -10.91 -11.69 -3.67
N LEU A 28 -9.88 -12.52 -3.78
CA LEU A 28 -8.52 -12.12 -3.41
C LEU A 28 -7.79 -11.44 -4.55
N ASP A 29 -8.25 -11.64 -5.79
CA ASP A 29 -7.61 -11.09 -6.98
C ASP A 29 -8.06 -9.66 -7.23
N VAL A 30 -7.63 -8.78 -6.32
CA VAL A 30 -7.89 -7.34 -6.35
C VAL A 30 -6.56 -6.59 -6.31
N GLY A 31 -6.52 -5.47 -7.04
CA GLY A 31 -5.31 -4.67 -7.23
C GLY A 31 -4.35 -5.25 -8.27
N THR A 32 -3.58 -4.38 -8.91
CA THR A 32 -2.63 -4.75 -9.95
C THR A 32 -1.26 -5.00 -9.34
N GLY A 33 -0.73 -6.22 -9.42
CA GLY A 33 0.68 -6.55 -9.14
C GLY A 33 1.30 -5.77 -7.97
N ALA A 34 2.20 -4.84 -8.28
CA ALA A 34 2.97 -4.02 -7.33
C ALA A 34 2.14 -3.18 -6.33
N TYR A 35 0.85 -2.95 -6.60
CA TYR A 35 -0.04 -2.15 -5.73
C TYR A 35 -0.92 -3.02 -4.82
N ARG A 36 -0.79 -4.35 -4.90
CA ARG A 36 -1.64 -5.28 -4.14
C ARG A 36 -1.21 -5.35 -2.67
N ALA A 37 -2.20 -5.22 -1.79
CA ALA A 37 -2.00 -5.21 -0.34
C ALA A 37 -1.66 -6.61 0.21
N PRO A 38 -0.78 -6.71 1.22
CA PRO A 38 -0.23 -7.98 1.69
C PRO A 38 -1.31 -8.91 2.26
N GLU A 39 -2.35 -8.38 2.90
CA GLU A 39 -3.45 -9.19 3.46
C GLU A 39 -4.14 -10.06 2.41
N THR A 40 -4.26 -9.59 1.17
CA THR A 40 -4.85 -10.37 0.06
C THR A 40 -3.90 -11.45 -0.48
N LEU A 41 -2.59 -11.26 -0.33
CA LEU A 41 -1.56 -12.24 -0.70
C LEU A 41 -1.53 -13.39 0.31
N PHE A 42 -1.91 -13.12 1.56
CA PHE A 42 -2.01 -14.10 2.64
C PHE A 42 -3.44 -14.60 2.88
N GLY A 43 -4.37 -14.29 1.97
CA GLY A 43 -5.69 -14.92 1.91
C GLY A 43 -6.77 -14.29 2.78
N ASP A 44 -6.59 -13.05 3.24
CA ASP A 44 -7.67 -12.34 3.92
C ASP A 44 -8.81 -12.03 2.95
N ARG A 45 -10.02 -12.52 3.25
CA ARG A 45 -11.25 -12.25 2.48
C ARG A 45 -12.16 -11.22 3.16
N LYS A 46 -11.73 -10.68 4.30
CA LYS A 46 -12.47 -9.72 5.13
C LYS A 46 -11.88 -8.30 5.02
N TYR A 47 -10.93 -8.07 4.11
CA TYR A 47 -10.32 -6.76 3.87
C TYR A 47 -11.36 -5.66 3.67
N GLY A 48 -11.03 -4.45 4.09
CA GLY A 48 -11.85 -3.25 3.98
C GLY A 48 -11.18 -2.18 3.13
N THR A 49 -11.50 -0.92 3.43
CA THR A 49 -10.98 0.28 2.75
C THR A 49 -9.50 0.51 3.03
N GLU A 50 -8.95 -0.14 4.06
CA GLU A 50 -7.53 -0.11 4.39
C GLU A 50 -6.68 -0.69 3.25
N LEU A 51 -7.27 -1.56 2.41
CA LEU A 51 -6.66 -2.06 1.17
C LEU A 51 -6.41 -0.93 0.16
N ASP A 52 -7.35 0.01 0.04
CA ASP A 52 -7.21 1.17 -0.84
C ASP A 52 -6.11 2.11 -0.34
N MET A 53 -5.95 2.23 0.98
CA MET A 53 -4.90 3.04 1.60
C MET A 53 -3.49 2.49 1.30
N TRP A 54 -3.33 1.16 1.27
CA TRP A 54 -2.08 0.54 0.81
C TRP A 54 -1.79 0.90 -0.65
N GLY A 55 -2.78 0.75 -1.52
CA GLY A 55 -2.66 1.12 -2.93
C GLY A 55 -2.28 2.59 -3.13
N ALA A 56 -2.91 3.50 -2.38
CA ALA A 56 -2.59 4.92 -2.37
C ALA A 56 -1.15 5.18 -1.89
N GLY A 57 -0.70 4.48 -0.85
CA GLY A 57 0.69 4.53 -0.37
C GLY A 57 1.70 4.10 -1.44
N CYS A 58 1.41 3.03 -2.18
CA CYS A 58 2.24 2.58 -3.30
C CYS A 58 2.32 3.64 -4.42
N VAL A 59 1.18 4.21 -4.82
CA VAL A 59 1.13 5.26 -5.86
C VAL A 59 1.89 6.50 -5.41
N MET A 60 1.68 6.95 -4.16
CA MET A 60 2.39 8.10 -3.61
C MET A 60 3.89 7.87 -3.56
N ALA A 61 4.34 6.69 -3.11
CA ALA A 61 5.76 6.33 -3.13
C ALA A 61 6.34 6.35 -4.55
N GLU A 62 5.63 5.83 -5.54
CA GLU A 62 6.07 5.86 -6.95
C GLU A 62 6.18 7.28 -7.50
N CYS A 63 5.21 8.15 -7.22
CA CYS A 63 5.25 9.55 -7.63
C CYS A 63 6.42 10.31 -7.00
N LEU A 64 6.80 9.98 -5.76
CA LEU A 64 7.88 10.64 -5.02
C LEU A 64 9.28 10.13 -5.39
N ARG A 65 9.40 9.01 -6.09
CA ARG A 65 10.68 8.41 -6.48
C ARG A 65 11.14 8.91 -7.85
N GLU A 66 12.45 9.03 -8.02
CA GLU A 66 13.09 9.29 -9.30
C GLU A 66 14.11 8.16 -9.61
N PRO A 67 13.91 7.37 -10.68
CA PRO A 67 12.77 7.40 -11.61
C PRO A 67 11.45 6.94 -10.98
N HIS A 68 10.32 7.43 -11.50
CA HIS A 68 8.96 7.04 -11.11
C HIS A 68 8.74 5.56 -11.43
N THR A 69 8.98 4.71 -10.44
CA THR A 69 8.91 3.26 -10.57
C THR A 69 8.17 2.69 -9.36
N PRO A 70 7.41 1.59 -9.53
CA PRO A 70 6.69 0.96 -8.44
C PRO A 70 7.60 0.65 -7.26
N LEU A 71 7.10 0.88 -6.04
CA LEU A 71 7.85 0.61 -4.81
C LEU A 71 8.19 -0.88 -4.65
N PHE A 72 7.27 -1.74 -5.07
CA PHE A 72 7.41 -3.19 -5.03
C PHE A 72 7.51 -3.77 -6.43
N GLU A 73 8.35 -4.77 -6.60
CA GLU A 73 8.51 -5.51 -7.84
C GLU A 73 7.49 -6.66 -7.88
N SER A 74 6.69 -6.71 -8.93
CA SER A 74 5.80 -7.82 -9.24
C SER A 74 6.19 -8.41 -10.58
N ARG A 75 6.23 -9.74 -10.65
CA ARG A 75 6.32 -10.47 -11.94
C ARG A 75 4.99 -10.37 -12.69
N GLY A 76 5.00 -10.67 -13.99
CA GLY A 76 3.80 -10.68 -14.81
C GLY A 76 2.71 -11.59 -14.23
N ALA A 77 1.44 -11.21 -14.39
CA ALA A 77 0.30 -11.99 -13.87
C ALA A 77 0.27 -13.44 -14.41
N HIS A 78 0.85 -13.66 -15.58
CA HIS A 78 0.96 -14.96 -16.27
C HIS A 78 2.17 -15.80 -15.84
N GLU A 79 3.06 -15.26 -15.00
CA GLU A 79 4.26 -15.96 -14.53
C GLU A 79 4.00 -16.74 -13.25
N ASP A 80 4.52 -17.98 -13.22
CA ASP A 80 4.48 -18.81 -12.02
C ASP A 80 5.20 -18.13 -10.84
N GLY A 81 4.57 -18.18 -9.67
CA GLY A 81 5.13 -17.62 -8.44
C GLY A 81 5.12 -16.08 -8.38
N ASN A 82 4.34 -15.40 -9.22
CA ASN A 82 4.20 -13.95 -9.20
C ASN A 82 3.88 -13.37 -7.80
N GLN A 83 2.96 -14.01 -7.06
CA GLN A 83 2.57 -13.62 -5.71
C GLN A 83 3.73 -13.78 -4.72
N LEU A 84 4.48 -14.88 -4.81
CA LEU A 84 5.66 -15.09 -3.98
C LEU A 84 6.74 -14.04 -4.28
N GLY A 85 6.93 -13.70 -5.55
CA GLY A 85 7.84 -12.63 -5.97
C GLY A 85 7.47 -11.29 -5.33
N LEU A 86 6.19 -10.92 -5.38
CA LEU A 86 5.67 -9.70 -4.76
C LEU A 86 5.83 -9.73 -3.23
N ILE A 87 5.46 -10.83 -2.56
CA ILE A 87 5.64 -11.00 -1.11
C ILE A 87 7.11 -10.75 -0.72
N LEU A 88 8.04 -11.39 -1.44
CA LEU A 88 9.47 -11.22 -1.17
C LEU A 88 9.95 -9.81 -1.46
N SER A 89 9.40 -9.12 -2.46
CA SER A 89 9.70 -7.72 -2.71
C SER A 89 9.23 -6.83 -1.56
N ILE A 90 8.00 -7.01 -1.08
CA ILE A 90 7.45 -6.27 0.06
C ILE A 90 8.33 -6.49 1.30
N PHE A 91 8.68 -7.74 1.62
CA PHE A 91 9.48 -8.04 2.81
C PHE A 91 10.90 -7.51 2.72
N LYS A 92 11.53 -7.55 1.55
CA LYS A 92 12.87 -6.95 1.35
C LYS A 92 12.86 -5.43 1.46
N THR A 93 11.73 -4.79 1.16
CA THR A 93 11.58 -3.33 1.21
C THR A 93 11.17 -2.85 2.61
N LEU A 94 10.09 -3.39 3.17
CA LEU A 94 9.51 -2.95 4.45
C LEU A 94 10.00 -3.74 5.67
N GLY A 95 10.79 -4.79 5.44
CA GLY A 95 11.14 -5.78 6.46
C GLY A 95 10.12 -6.90 6.56
N THR A 96 10.53 -8.02 7.15
CA THR A 96 9.62 -9.16 7.37
C THR A 96 8.71 -8.86 8.56
N PRO A 97 7.37 -8.99 8.41
CA PRO A 97 6.44 -8.73 9.50
C PRO A 97 6.57 -9.78 10.61
N ASP A 98 6.21 -9.38 11.81
CA ASP A 98 6.15 -10.22 13.00
C ASP A 98 4.79 -10.01 13.71
N PRO A 99 4.46 -10.79 14.75
CA PRO A 99 3.20 -10.64 15.47
C PRO A 99 2.99 -9.27 16.13
N THR A 100 4.02 -8.44 16.25
CA THR A 100 3.93 -7.08 16.81
C THR A 100 3.57 -6.06 15.73
N THR A 101 4.15 -6.20 14.54
CA THR A 101 3.94 -5.30 13.40
C THR A 101 2.72 -5.67 12.55
N TRP A 102 2.29 -6.94 12.60
CA TRP A 102 1.09 -7.43 11.93
C TRP A 102 0.31 -8.45 12.79
N PRO A 103 -0.30 -8.02 13.91
CA PRO A 103 -0.98 -8.92 14.83
C PRO A 103 -2.18 -9.66 14.20
N SER A 104 -2.93 -9.04 13.28
CA SER A 104 -4.06 -9.69 12.61
C SER A 104 -3.62 -10.86 11.71
N ALA A 105 -2.36 -10.89 11.25
CA ALA A 105 -1.84 -11.93 10.35
C ALA A 105 -1.87 -13.33 10.97
N ALA A 106 -1.83 -13.43 12.30
CA ALA A 106 -1.91 -14.69 13.03
C ALA A 106 -3.20 -15.48 12.76
N LYS A 107 -4.26 -14.81 12.30
CA LYS A 107 -5.58 -15.41 12.01
C LYS A 107 -5.79 -15.67 10.52
N LEU A 108 -4.81 -15.38 9.67
CA LEU A 108 -4.91 -15.57 8.24
C LEU A 108 -4.77 -17.05 7.86
N PRO A 109 -5.31 -17.47 6.70
CA PRO A 109 -5.16 -18.83 6.20
C PRO A 109 -3.70 -19.29 6.11
N THR A 110 -2.80 -18.37 5.78
CA THR A 110 -1.35 -18.61 5.66
C THR A 110 -0.58 -17.52 6.40
N PRO A 111 -0.33 -17.64 7.72
CA PRO A 111 0.42 -16.62 8.47
C PRO A 111 1.88 -16.50 7.99
N PRO A 112 2.47 -15.29 7.94
CA PRO A 112 3.79 -15.07 7.35
C PRO A 112 5.00 -15.33 8.27
N PHE A 113 4.81 -15.70 9.54
CA PHE A 113 5.87 -15.55 10.56
C PHE A 113 7.00 -16.58 10.54
N GLU A 114 6.78 -17.78 10.00
CA GLU A 114 7.74 -18.89 10.13
C GLU A 114 8.25 -19.43 8.78
N MET A 115 7.57 -19.10 7.68
CA MET A 115 7.85 -19.68 6.36
C MET A 115 8.84 -18.85 5.52
N TYR A 116 9.15 -17.62 5.93
CA TYR A 116 9.90 -16.67 5.13
C TYR A 116 11.21 -16.27 5.82
N ALA A 117 12.21 -15.94 5.00
CA ALA A 117 13.43 -15.33 5.50
C ALA A 117 13.14 -13.98 6.17
N THR A 118 13.89 -13.66 7.20
CA THR A 118 13.82 -12.36 7.87
C THR A 118 14.68 -11.34 7.14
N PHE A 119 14.08 -10.22 6.76
CA PHE A 119 14.75 -9.08 6.14
C PHE A 119 14.59 -7.85 7.05
N PRO A 120 15.64 -7.03 7.23
CA PRO A 120 15.50 -5.74 7.88
C PRO A 120 14.75 -4.77 6.96
N ALA A 121 14.00 -3.85 7.56
CA ALA A 121 13.34 -2.77 6.82
C ALA A 121 14.38 -1.84 6.18
N VAL A 122 14.16 -1.46 4.92
CA VAL A 122 14.92 -0.41 4.26
C VAL A 122 14.41 0.93 4.75
N ARG A 123 15.35 1.85 5.01
CA ARG A 123 15.04 3.21 5.46
C ARG A 123 14.26 4.00 4.41
N TRP A 124 13.23 4.73 4.83
CA TRP A 124 12.43 5.57 3.92
C TRP A 124 13.25 6.63 3.19
N GLU A 125 14.32 7.14 3.79
CA GLU A 125 15.22 8.09 3.15
C GLU A 125 16.04 7.46 2.02
N THR A 126 16.24 6.14 2.07
CA THR A 126 16.85 5.37 0.97
C THR A 126 15.83 5.05 -0.11
N LEU A 127 14.59 4.70 0.27
CA LEU A 127 13.52 4.38 -0.68
C LEU A 127 13.01 5.59 -1.44
N ILE A 128 12.90 6.73 -0.76
CA ILE A 128 12.38 8.01 -1.26
C ILE A 128 13.42 9.10 -0.94
N PRO A 129 14.51 9.19 -1.71
CA PRO A 129 15.51 10.23 -1.51
C PRO A 129 14.95 11.61 -1.88
N PRO A 130 15.47 12.71 -1.31
CA PRO A 130 15.09 14.04 -1.74
C PRO A 130 15.44 14.26 -3.22
N THR A 131 14.50 14.79 -3.98
CA THR A 131 14.71 15.22 -5.37
C THR A 131 14.92 16.73 -5.45
N SER A 132 15.36 17.20 -6.62
CA SER A 132 15.48 18.62 -6.94
C SER A 132 14.14 19.27 -7.35
N ASN A 133 13.03 18.53 -7.29
CA ASN A 133 11.71 19.07 -7.59
C ASN A 133 11.33 20.14 -6.54
N PRO A 134 11.17 21.41 -6.93
CA PRO A 134 10.87 22.49 -6.00
C PRO A 134 9.50 22.36 -5.31
N GLU A 135 8.55 21.59 -5.87
CA GLU A 135 7.23 21.39 -5.28
C GLU A 135 7.27 20.61 -3.94
N PHE A 136 8.26 19.71 -3.82
CA PHE A 136 8.50 18.86 -2.65
C PHE A 136 9.61 19.38 -1.74
N ALA A 137 10.25 20.50 -2.11
CA ALA A 137 11.35 21.07 -1.34
C ALA A 137 10.91 21.37 0.11
N GLY A 138 11.65 20.79 1.07
CA GLY A 138 11.38 20.98 2.50
C GLY A 138 10.21 20.18 3.06
N LYS A 139 9.61 19.25 2.29
CA LYS A 139 8.44 18.45 2.72
C LYS A 139 8.72 16.95 2.82
N TRP A 140 9.98 16.56 2.66
CA TRP A 140 10.36 15.16 2.45
C TRP A 140 10.08 14.27 3.65
N GLU A 141 10.21 14.80 4.87
CA GLU A 141 10.02 14.02 6.09
C GLU A 141 8.54 13.69 6.28
N GLU A 142 7.68 14.69 6.08
CA GLU A 142 6.23 14.56 6.17
C GLU A 142 5.71 13.62 5.08
N LEU A 143 6.18 13.77 3.84
CA LEU A 143 5.80 12.90 2.72
C LEU A 143 6.20 11.45 2.97
N ARG A 144 7.42 11.20 3.46
CA ARG A 144 7.87 9.84 3.84
C ARG A 144 7.04 9.27 4.98
N GLN A 145 6.73 10.09 5.97
CA GLN A 145 5.93 9.67 7.12
C GLN A 145 4.53 9.24 6.69
N VAL A 146 3.86 10.03 5.83
CA VAL A 146 2.56 9.65 5.26
C VAL A 146 2.65 8.33 4.51
N VAL A 147 3.65 8.17 3.62
CA VAL A 147 3.86 6.89 2.90
C VAL A 147 4.10 5.73 3.87
N GLY A 148 4.90 5.94 4.90
CA GLY A 148 5.18 4.94 5.93
C GLY A 148 3.93 4.49 6.67
N TRP A 149 3.05 5.42 7.03
CA TRP A 149 1.77 5.11 7.67
C TRP A 149 0.80 4.39 6.74
N LEU A 150 0.77 4.74 5.45
CA LEU A 150 -0.09 4.06 4.46
C LEU A 150 0.36 2.62 4.18
N LEU A 151 1.66 2.35 4.31
CA LEU A 151 2.27 1.05 3.99
C LEU A 151 2.56 0.19 5.23
N MET A 152 1.78 0.37 6.30
CA MET A 152 1.82 -0.51 7.47
C MET A 152 1.25 -1.90 7.13
N PHE A 153 1.87 -2.96 7.65
CA PHE A 153 1.40 -4.34 7.44
C PHE A 153 0.02 -4.58 8.04
N GLU A 154 -0.18 -4.20 9.31
CA GLU A 154 -1.48 -4.25 9.95
C GLU A 154 -2.44 -3.25 9.29
N PRO A 155 -3.52 -3.72 8.63
CA PRO A 155 -4.43 -2.84 7.92
C PRO A 155 -5.05 -1.79 8.85
N GLY A 156 -5.41 -2.17 10.08
CA GLY A 156 -6.00 -1.26 11.07
C GLY A 156 -5.03 -0.21 11.65
N TYR A 157 -3.74 -0.25 11.30
CA TYR A 157 -2.77 0.79 11.67
C TYR A 157 -2.50 1.78 10.54
N ARG A 158 -3.06 1.54 9.35
CA ARG A 158 -2.93 2.47 8.22
C ARG A 158 -3.73 3.74 8.51
N MET A 159 -3.21 4.88 8.07
CA MET A 159 -3.94 6.14 8.22
C MET A 159 -5.22 6.15 7.40
N GLU A 160 -6.27 6.71 7.98
CA GLU A 160 -7.52 7.01 7.28
C GLU A 160 -7.35 8.20 6.32
N PRO A 161 -8.14 8.26 5.23
CA PRO A 161 -8.03 9.32 4.22
C PRO A 161 -8.04 10.74 4.80
N GLU A 162 -8.94 11.02 5.73
CA GLU A 162 -9.09 12.35 6.33
C GLU A 162 -7.84 12.79 7.09
N ALA A 163 -7.21 11.85 7.82
CA ALA A 163 -5.97 12.13 8.55
C ALA A 163 -4.79 12.36 7.61
N VAL A 164 -4.76 11.67 6.45
CA VAL A 164 -3.75 11.89 5.42
C VAL A 164 -3.86 13.31 4.86
N MET A 165 -5.08 13.74 4.53
CA MET A 165 -5.33 15.08 4.02
C MET A 165 -4.90 16.15 5.04
N GLU A 166 -5.24 15.98 6.32
CA GLU A 166 -4.81 16.90 7.38
C GLU A 166 -3.28 17.00 7.49
N MET A 167 -2.56 15.86 7.47
CA MET A 167 -1.09 15.89 7.52
C MET A 167 -0.47 16.57 6.30
N LEU A 168 -1.00 16.32 5.11
CA LEU A 168 -0.52 16.94 3.87
C LEU A 168 -0.74 18.47 3.90
N GLU A 169 -1.90 18.91 4.38
CA GLU A 169 -2.19 20.34 4.56
C GLU A 169 -1.24 20.99 5.56
N LEU A 170 -0.99 20.35 6.71
CA LEU A 170 -0.03 20.81 7.72
C LEU A 170 1.41 20.88 7.17
N ALA A 171 1.77 19.96 6.27
CA ALA A 171 3.04 19.97 5.55
C ALA A 171 3.11 21.03 4.43
N GLY A 172 2.05 21.84 4.25
CA GLY A 172 1.98 22.86 3.21
C GLY A 172 1.86 22.26 1.80
N VAL A 173 1.43 21.01 1.67
CA VAL A 173 0.95 20.43 0.42
C VAL A 173 -0.49 20.92 0.26
N LYS A 174 -0.65 22.03 -0.44
CA LYS A 174 -1.97 22.62 -0.65
C LYS A 174 -2.80 21.70 -1.55
N ASP A 175 -4.06 21.52 -1.18
CA ASP A 175 -5.06 21.01 -2.10
C ASP A 175 -5.04 21.91 -3.34
N GLY A 176 -4.94 21.31 -4.53
CA GLY A 176 -4.81 22.03 -5.81
C GLY A 176 -6.11 22.74 -6.23
N GLY A 177 -6.75 23.43 -5.29
CA GLY A 177 -8.05 24.06 -5.42
C GLY A 177 -8.15 24.91 -6.67
N ALA A 178 -9.07 24.50 -7.54
CA ALA A 178 -9.73 25.35 -8.51
C ALA A 178 -11.19 25.49 -8.09
#